data_AF-A0A0R3XDD4-F1
#
_entry.id   AF-A0A0R3XDD4-F1
#
_cell.length_a   1.000
_cell.length_b   1.000
_cell.length_c   1.000
_cell.angle_alpha   90.00
_cell.angle_beta   90.00
_cell.angle_gamma   90.00
#
_symmetry.space_group_name_H-M   'P 1'
#
loop_
_entity.id
_entity.type
_entity.pdbx_description
1 polymer ?
#
loop_
_entity_poly.entity_id
_entity_poly.type
_entity_poly.pdbx_seq_one_letter_code
_entity_poly.pdbx_strand_id
1 'polypeptide(L)'
;MQRFPPIPQQYTIMRLYAVSPMAFSDSTNDEVVTSSDDQEENELVEQPWFHGPLNPKIAFNRLLNSGSFLVTSDEHDQSLFYLFMKWNGRCFCIDIPFNPITKNYTLGSVARNNFVDLINFYITNQLPVRDDIGAILFSPVVVPRSDNMNESKVYSSLHGAAPKESRV
;
A
#
# COMPACT_ATOMS: atom_id res chain seq x y z
N MET A 1 -43.67 1.54 -19.92
CA MET A 1 -43.54 2.10 -18.57
C MET A 1 -42.57 1.23 -17.78
N GLN A 2 -41.30 1.63 -17.67
CA GLN A 2 -40.27 0.88 -16.94
C GLN A 2 -40.21 1.41 -15.50
N ARG A 3 -40.34 0.51 -14.51
CA ARG A 3 -40.24 0.82 -13.08
C ARG A 3 -38.78 0.73 -12.64
N PHE A 4 -38.28 1.79 -12.00
CA PHE A 4 -36.99 1.75 -11.31
C PHE A 4 -37.11 0.96 -9.99
N PRO A 5 -36.07 0.21 -9.57
CA PRO A 5 -36.02 -0.38 -8.24
C PRO A 5 -35.75 0.68 -7.16
N PRO A 6 -36.19 0.46 -5.90
CA PRO A 6 -36.01 1.42 -4.81
C PRO A 6 -34.56 1.41 -4.28
N ILE A 7 -34.10 2.58 -3.86
CA ILE A 7 -32.79 2.82 -3.23
C ILE A 7 -32.81 2.25 -1.80
N PRO A 8 -31.81 1.46 -1.36
CA PRO A 8 -31.70 1.04 0.04
C PRO A 8 -31.33 2.23 0.95
N GLN A 9 -32.06 2.37 2.05
CA GLN A 9 -31.81 3.37 3.08
C GLN A 9 -30.53 3.06 3.85
N GLN A 10 -29.77 4.11 4.18
CA GLN A 10 -28.59 4.05 5.02
C GLN A 10 -28.97 3.75 6.47
N TYR A 11 -28.38 2.71 7.06
CA TYR A 11 -28.51 2.42 8.48
C TYR A 11 -27.39 3.11 9.27
N THR A 12 -27.78 4.14 10.02
CA THR A 12 -26.97 4.69 11.12
C THR A 12 -27.03 3.72 12.30
N ILE A 13 -25.90 3.14 12.69
CA ILE A 13 -25.77 2.37 13.93
C ILE A 13 -24.99 3.21 14.94
N MET A 14 -25.71 3.79 15.91
CA MET A 14 -25.12 4.30 17.15
C MET A 14 -24.81 3.12 18.07
N ARG A 15 -23.53 2.92 18.43
CA ARG A 15 -23.14 1.97 19.48
C ARG A 15 -23.21 2.67 20.84
N LEU A 16 -24.19 2.27 21.65
CA LEU A 16 -24.22 2.47 23.10
C LEU A 16 -23.33 1.40 23.74
N TYR A 17 -22.26 1.80 24.44
CA TYR A 17 -21.50 0.91 25.30
C TYR A 17 -22.07 1.01 26.73
N ALA A 18 -22.75 -0.04 27.18
CA ALA A 18 -23.07 -0.24 28.58
C ALA A 18 -21.87 -0.92 29.26
N VAL A 19 -21.26 -0.25 30.22
CA VAL A 19 -20.22 -0.83 31.10
C VAL A 19 -20.92 -1.36 32.34
N SER A 20 -20.82 -2.65 32.62
CA SER A 20 -21.10 -3.23 33.94
C SER A 20 -19.79 -3.69 34.59
N PRO A 21 -19.62 -3.51 35.92
CA PRO A 21 -18.39 -3.84 36.63
C PRO A 21 -18.45 -5.21 37.32
N MET A 22 -17.30 -5.60 37.90
CA MET A 22 -16.97 -6.80 38.71
C MET A 22 -16.26 -7.91 37.91
N ALA A 23 -15.20 -8.57 38.39
CA ALA A 23 -14.67 -8.72 39.74
C ALA A 23 -13.14 -8.96 39.74
N PHE A 24 -12.56 -8.76 40.91
CA PHE A 24 -11.20 -9.12 41.30
C PHE A 24 -11.00 -10.65 41.32
N SER A 25 -9.88 -11.15 40.80
CA SER A 25 -9.21 -12.32 41.36
C SER A 25 -7.74 -12.36 40.96
N ASP A 26 -6.98 -12.94 41.88
CA ASP A 26 -5.56 -12.79 42.18
C ASP A 26 -4.64 -13.68 41.32
N SER A 27 -3.41 -13.18 41.14
CA SER A 27 -2.13 -13.84 40.85
C SER A 27 -2.09 -15.16 40.05
N THR A 28 -1.43 -15.16 38.88
CA THR A 28 -0.20 -15.95 38.61
C THR A 28 0.24 -15.85 37.14
N ASN A 29 1.53 -15.54 36.95
CA ASN A 29 2.37 -15.69 35.75
C ASN A 29 2.04 -14.81 34.54
N ASP A 30 2.87 -13.79 34.34
CA ASP A 30 2.97 -12.97 33.14
C ASP A 30 3.32 -13.83 31.91
N GLU A 31 2.30 -14.39 31.28
CA GLU A 31 2.33 -14.69 29.84
C GLU A 31 2.27 -13.34 29.12
N VAL A 32 3.40 -12.95 28.53
CA VAL A 32 3.44 -11.83 27.58
C VAL A 32 2.62 -12.25 26.37
N VAL A 33 1.32 -11.93 26.39
CA VAL A 33 0.46 -11.94 25.22
C VAL A 33 0.94 -10.80 24.33
N THR A 34 1.96 -11.07 23.51
CA THR A 34 2.25 -10.22 22.36
C THR A 34 1.04 -10.28 21.45
N SER A 35 0.32 -9.17 21.37
CA SER A 35 -0.75 -8.92 20.42
C SER A 35 -0.31 -9.37 19.03
N SER A 36 -1.08 -10.29 18.44
CA SER A 36 -0.89 -10.80 17.08
C SER A 36 -0.82 -9.70 16.01
N ASP A 37 -1.34 -8.51 16.31
CA ASP A 37 -1.42 -7.38 15.40
C ASP A 37 -0.05 -6.72 15.15
N ASP A 38 0.85 -6.71 16.15
CA ASP A 38 2.17 -6.07 16.04
C ASP A 38 3.16 -6.86 15.15
N GLN A 39 2.86 -8.14 14.93
CA GLN A 39 3.72 -9.04 14.15
C GLN A 39 3.49 -8.88 12.64
N GLU A 40 2.23 -8.68 12.21
CA GLU A 40 1.89 -8.51 10.79
C GLU A 40 2.35 -7.15 10.25
N GLU A 41 2.28 -6.09 11.06
CA GLU A 41 2.76 -4.76 10.66
C GLU A 41 4.27 -4.75 10.39
N ASN A 42 5.07 -5.39 11.26
CA ASN A 42 6.51 -5.51 11.03
C ASN A 42 6.85 -6.32 9.78
N GLU A 43 6.13 -7.43 9.52
CA GLU A 43 6.33 -8.23 8.30
C GLU A 43 6.03 -7.43 7.03
N LEU A 44 5.03 -6.54 7.07
CA LEU A 44 4.63 -5.70 5.95
C LEU A 44 5.67 -4.62 5.62
N VAL A 45 6.19 -3.91 6.64
CA VAL A 45 7.17 -2.83 6.42
C VAL A 45 8.50 -3.35 5.87
N GLU A 46 8.82 -4.62 6.12
CA GLU A 46 10.02 -5.27 5.57
C GLU A 46 9.89 -5.65 4.09
N GLN A 47 8.67 -5.64 3.52
CA GLN A 47 8.47 -6.05 2.14
C GLN A 47 9.03 -5.02 1.15
N PRO A 48 9.88 -5.43 0.19
CA PRO A 48 10.51 -4.49 -0.73
C PRO A 48 9.51 -3.79 -1.66
N TRP A 49 8.38 -4.45 -1.93
CA TRP A 49 7.29 -3.93 -2.77
C TRP A 49 6.31 -3.04 -2.01
N PHE A 50 6.40 -2.96 -0.67
CA PHE A 50 5.52 -2.12 0.13
C PHE A 50 6.11 -0.73 0.29
N HIS A 51 5.33 0.29 -0.09
CA HIS A 51 5.77 1.68 -0.13
C HIS A 51 5.10 2.57 0.93
N GLY A 52 4.29 1.97 1.82
CA GLY A 52 3.47 2.73 2.76
C GLY A 52 2.47 3.64 2.04
N PRO A 53 2.03 4.72 2.70
CA PRO A 53 1.19 5.72 2.06
C PRO A 53 1.95 6.46 0.95
N LEU A 54 1.39 6.46 -0.27
CA LEU A 54 2.06 7.04 -1.43
C LEU A 54 1.05 7.62 -2.42
N ASN A 55 1.34 8.81 -2.93
CA ASN A 55 0.50 9.44 -3.95
C ASN A 55 0.42 8.59 -5.24
N PRO A 56 -0.78 8.35 -5.81
CA PRO A 56 -0.97 7.53 -7.00
C PRO A 56 -0.11 7.97 -8.21
N LYS A 57 0.09 9.28 -8.39
CA LYS A 57 0.93 9.80 -9.49
C LYS A 57 2.39 9.39 -9.32
N ILE A 58 2.90 9.41 -8.09
CA ILE A 58 4.26 8.97 -7.78
C ILE A 58 4.37 7.46 -7.96
N ALA A 59 3.37 6.70 -7.47
CA ALA A 59 3.30 5.26 -7.66
C ALA A 59 3.40 4.88 -9.14
N PHE A 60 2.56 5.47 -10.01
CA PHE A 60 2.60 5.20 -11.45
C PHE A 60 3.92 5.58 -12.12
N ASN A 61 4.56 6.67 -11.70
CA ASN A 61 5.86 7.08 -12.25
C ASN A 61 6.98 6.08 -11.94
N ARG A 62 6.87 5.28 -10.87
CA ARG A 62 7.86 4.27 -10.52
C ARG A 62 7.73 2.98 -11.35
N LEU A 63 6.60 2.79 -12.06
CA LEU A 63 6.34 1.59 -12.85
C LEU A 63 6.94 1.69 -14.25
N LEU A 64 8.15 1.18 -14.42
CA LEU A 64 8.90 1.30 -15.67
C LEU A 64 8.57 0.20 -16.68
N ASN A 65 8.50 -1.05 -16.23
CA ASN A 65 8.43 -2.24 -17.08
C ASN A 65 7.08 -2.97 -16.96
N SER A 66 6.71 -3.75 -17.98
CA SER A 66 5.56 -4.67 -17.84
C SER A 66 5.87 -5.72 -16.77
N GLY A 67 4.90 -6.02 -15.91
CA GLY A 67 5.05 -6.86 -14.73
C GLY A 67 5.64 -6.15 -13.52
N SER A 68 6.03 -4.87 -13.64
CA SER A 68 6.42 -4.08 -12.47
C SER A 68 5.23 -3.76 -11.59
N PHE A 69 5.42 -3.83 -10.27
CA PHE A 69 4.37 -3.54 -9.31
C PHE A 69 4.91 -2.96 -7.99
N LEU A 70 4.03 -2.32 -7.24
CA LEU A 70 4.24 -1.90 -5.85
C LEU A 70 2.89 -1.85 -5.13
N VAL A 71 2.92 -1.87 -3.80
CA VAL A 71 1.74 -1.75 -2.94
C VAL A 71 1.85 -0.51 -2.08
N THR A 72 0.72 0.16 -1.88
CA THR A 72 0.60 1.31 -0.97
C THR A 72 -0.54 1.07 0.01
N SER A 73 -0.51 1.77 1.14
CA SER A 73 -1.65 1.88 2.06
C SER A 73 -2.35 3.23 1.87
N ASP A 74 -3.57 3.35 2.37
CA ASP A 74 -4.21 4.66 2.52
C ASP A 74 -3.60 5.44 3.71
N GLU A 75 -3.61 6.78 3.63
CA GLU A 75 -3.12 7.65 4.71
C GLU A 75 -4.09 7.72 5.89
N HIS A 76 -5.38 7.50 5.64
CA HIS A 76 -6.46 7.66 6.62
C HIS A 76 -7.03 6.31 7.08
N ASP A 77 -6.83 5.24 6.31
CA ASP A 77 -7.31 3.91 6.63
C ASP A 77 -6.24 2.83 6.39
N GLN A 78 -5.61 2.39 7.48
CA GLN A 78 -4.56 1.35 7.44
C GLN A 78 -5.09 -0.03 6.98
N SER A 79 -6.40 -0.22 6.87
CA SER A 79 -7.00 -1.45 6.33
C SER A 79 -7.19 -1.42 4.81
N LEU A 80 -6.94 -0.29 4.16
CA LEU A 80 -7.05 -0.12 2.71
C LEU A 80 -5.69 -0.16 2.04
N PHE A 81 -5.52 -1.16 1.17
CA PHE A 81 -4.32 -1.35 0.36
C PHE A 81 -4.63 -1.24 -1.13
N TYR A 82 -3.68 -0.67 -1.86
CA TYR A 82 -3.74 -0.49 -3.30
C TYR A 82 -2.54 -1.12 -3.97
N LEU A 83 -2.80 -1.97 -4.96
CA LEU A 83 -1.79 -2.55 -5.83
C LEU A 83 -1.67 -1.71 -7.10
N PHE A 84 -0.50 -1.12 -7.29
CA PHE A 84 -0.13 -0.42 -8.52
C PHE A 84 0.73 -1.33 -9.38
N MET A 85 0.37 -1.49 -10.65
CA MET A 85 1.16 -2.31 -11.57
C MET A 85 1.13 -1.81 -13.01
N LYS A 86 2.14 -2.18 -13.78
CA LYS A 86 2.20 -1.92 -15.22
C LYS A 86 2.15 -3.22 -16.00
N TRP A 87 1.27 -3.29 -16.98
CA TRP A 87 1.09 -4.47 -17.81
C TRP A 87 0.78 -4.06 -19.24
N ASN A 88 1.52 -4.61 -20.22
CA ASN A 88 1.33 -4.34 -21.64
C ASN A 88 1.25 -2.85 -21.98
N GLY A 89 2.13 -2.04 -21.37
CA GLY A 89 2.21 -0.59 -21.59
C GLY A 89 1.14 0.24 -20.89
N ARG A 90 0.22 -0.38 -20.14
CA ARG A 90 -0.82 0.30 -19.35
C ARG A 90 -0.54 0.18 -17.87
N CYS A 91 -0.94 1.19 -17.09
CA CYS A 91 -0.85 1.16 -15.64
C CYS A 91 -2.23 0.91 -15.03
N PHE A 92 -2.26 0.15 -13.95
CA PHE A 92 -3.46 -0.26 -13.23
C PHE A 92 -3.29 0.04 -11.74
N CYS A 93 -4.37 0.45 -11.11
CA CYS A 93 -4.54 0.50 -9.66
C CYS A 93 -5.67 -0.46 -9.31
N ILE A 94 -5.41 -1.37 -8.38
CA ILE A 94 -6.33 -2.43 -7.98
C ILE A 94 -6.48 -2.38 -6.48
N ASP A 95 -7.71 -2.22 -6.01
CA ASP A 95 -8.04 -2.21 -4.59
C ASP A 95 -7.96 -3.64 -4.04
N ILE A 96 -7.40 -3.79 -2.84
CA ILE A 96 -7.34 -5.07 -2.13
C ILE A 96 -8.21 -4.94 -0.88
N PRO A 97 -9.52 -5.27 -0.97
CA PRO A 97 -10.42 -5.09 0.15
C PRO A 97 -10.16 -6.11 1.26
N PHE A 98 -10.27 -5.64 2.50
CA PHE A 98 -10.35 -6.48 3.69
C PHE A 98 -11.82 -6.74 4.06
N ASN A 99 -12.19 -8.01 4.20
CA ASN A 99 -13.51 -8.40 4.69
C ASN A 99 -13.46 -8.61 6.21
N PRO A 100 -14.11 -7.75 7.02
CA PRO A 100 -14.02 -7.84 8.48
C PRO A 100 -14.81 -9.02 9.07
N ILE A 101 -15.73 -9.62 8.30
CA ILE A 101 -16.52 -10.78 8.73
C ILE A 101 -15.68 -12.05 8.60
N THR A 102 -15.05 -12.25 7.44
CA THR A 102 -14.22 -13.43 7.17
C THR A 102 -12.77 -13.26 7.62
N LYS A 103 -12.36 -12.05 7.99
CA LYS A 103 -10.98 -11.67 8.34
C LYS A 103 -9.98 -12.01 7.23
N ASN A 104 -10.37 -11.75 5.97
CA ASN A 104 -9.54 -12.05 4.81
C ASN A 104 -9.38 -10.83 3.89
N TYR A 105 -8.19 -10.70 3.33
CA TYR A 105 -7.90 -9.90 2.15
C TYR A 105 -8.23 -10.70 0.89
N THR A 106 -8.76 -10.03 -0.13
CA THR A 106 -9.10 -10.68 -1.40
C THR A 106 -8.47 -9.98 -2.58
N LEU A 107 -7.86 -10.75 -3.47
CA LEU A 107 -7.35 -10.30 -4.75
C LEU A 107 -7.76 -11.33 -5.80
N GLY A 108 -8.41 -10.90 -6.89
CA GLY A 108 -8.98 -11.81 -7.88
C GLY A 108 -9.89 -12.88 -7.25
N SER A 109 -9.55 -14.15 -7.45
CA SER A 109 -10.29 -15.30 -6.91
C SER A 109 -9.69 -15.89 -5.63
N VAL A 110 -8.66 -15.25 -5.06
CA VAL A 110 -7.92 -15.77 -3.91
C VAL A 110 -8.20 -14.91 -2.68
N ALA A 111 -8.42 -15.57 -1.55
CA ALA A 111 -8.59 -14.95 -0.24
C ALA A 111 -7.55 -15.50 0.74
N ARG A 112 -6.93 -14.63 1.55
CA ARG A 112 -5.99 -15.01 2.62
C ARG A 112 -6.22 -14.13 3.85
N ASN A 113 -5.90 -14.65 5.02
CA ASN A 113 -6.02 -13.93 6.29
C ASN A 113 -4.81 -13.05 6.63
N ASN A 114 -3.70 -13.20 5.90
CA ASN A 114 -2.50 -12.36 6.01
C ASN A 114 -2.26 -11.68 4.66
N PHE A 115 -2.08 -10.36 4.68
CA PHE A 115 -1.93 -9.56 3.47
C PHE A 115 -0.62 -9.87 2.71
N VAL A 116 0.47 -10.04 3.44
CA VAL A 116 1.79 -10.35 2.88
C VAL A 116 1.78 -11.72 2.19
N ASP A 117 1.17 -12.74 2.81
CA ASP A 117 0.98 -14.07 2.20
C ASP A 117 0.15 -14.00 0.93
N LEU A 118 -0.90 -13.16 0.88
CA LEU A 118 -1.69 -12.96 -0.33
C LEU A 118 -0.83 -12.47 -1.49
N ILE A 119 -0.06 -11.41 -1.27
CA ILE A 119 0.81 -10.83 -2.31
C ILE A 119 1.90 -11.81 -2.73
N ASN A 120 2.56 -12.46 -1.76
CA ASN A 120 3.60 -13.45 -2.02
C ASN A 120 3.05 -14.65 -2.79
N PHE A 121 1.82 -15.11 -2.49
CA PHE A 121 1.17 -16.16 -3.25
C PHE A 121 1.01 -15.79 -4.73
N TYR A 122 0.61 -14.56 -5.04
CA TYR A 122 0.50 -14.08 -6.43
C TYR A 122 1.85 -13.99 -7.13
N ILE A 123 2.88 -13.53 -6.43
CA ILE A 123 4.25 -13.46 -6.96
C ILE A 123 4.77 -14.87 -7.25
N THR A 124 4.67 -15.80 -6.29
CA THR A 124 5.21 -17.16 -6.45
C THR A 124 4.49 -17.96 -7.53
N ASN A 125 3.17 -17.84 -7.62
CA ASN A 125 2.36 -18.65 -8.52
C ASN A 125 2.10 -17.99 -9.89
N GLN A 126 2.58 -16.76 -10.09
CA GLN A 126 2.41 -16.00 -11.34
C GLN A 126 0.95 -15.97 -11.81
N LEU A 127 0.04 -15.77 -10.86
CA LEU A 127 -1.41 -15.79 -11.13
C LEU A 127 -1.88 -14.44 -11.70
N PRO A 128 -2.91 -14.45 -12.57
CA PRO A 128 -3.52 -13.23 -13.02
C PRO A 128 -4.23 -12.54 -11.85
N VAL A 129 -3.86 -11.29 -11.60
CA VAL A 129 -4.49 -10.45 -10.56
C VAL A 129 -5.97 -10.22 -10.87
N ARG A 130 -6.32 -10.16 -12.17
CA ARG A 130 -7.68 -10.14 -12.70
C ARG A 130 -7.74 -10.89 -14.03
N ASP A 131 -8.80 -11.66 -14.24
CA ASP A 131 -8.97 -12.50 -15.43
C ASP A 131 -9.11 -11.70 -16.72
N ASP A 132 -9.72 -10.51 -16.66
CA ASP A 132 -9.97 -9.67 -17.83
C ASP A 132 -8.71 -8.95 -18.34
N ILE A 133 -7.70 -8.78 -17.49
CA ILE A 133 -6.44 -8.11 -17.85
C ILE A 133 -5.31 -9.14 -18.04
N GLY A 134 -5.37 -10.27 -17.34
CA GLY A 134 -4.33 -11.31 -17.37
C GLY A 134 -2.98 -10.82 -16.86
N ALA A 135 -2.97 -9.78 -16.01
CA ALA A 135 -1.75 -9.18 -15.49
C ALA A 135 -1.20 -9.97 -14.31
N ILE A 136 0.11 -10.23 -14.30
CA ILE A 136 0.79 -10.98 -13.23
C ILE A 136 1.80 -10.09 -12.50
N LEU A 137 2.08 -10.43 -11.24
CA LEU A 137 3.10 -9.75 -10.43
C LEU A 137 4.47 -10.38 -10.70
N PHE A 138 5.38 -9.63 -11.31
CA PHE A 138 6.67 -10.16 -11.72
C PHE A 138 7.85 -9.45 -11.05
N SER A 139 7.95 -8.13 -11.19
CA SER A 139 9.09 -7.37 -10.71
C SER A 139 8.66 -6.39 -9.62
N PRO A 140 8.98 -6.64 -8.35
CA PRO A 140 8.71 -5.67 -7.29
C PRO A 140 9.53 -4.40 -7.55
N VAL A 141 8.89 -3.24 -7.50
CA VAL A 141 9.57 -1.96 -7.40
C VAL A 141 9.97 -1.77 -5.95
N VAL A 142 11.25 -1.44 -5.73
CA VAL A 142 11.80 -1.28 -4.37
C VAL A 142 11.73 0.18 -3.96
N VAL A 143 11.40 0.45 -2.69
CA VAL A 143 11.53 1.79 -2.10
C VAL A 143 12.99 2.24 -2.20
N PRO A 144 13.28 3.39 -2.83
CA PRO A 144 14.63 3.95 -2.80
C PRO A 144 14.99 4.27 -1.34
N ARG A 145 15.96 3.55 -0.78
CA ARG A 145 16.53 3.90 0.52
C ARG A 145 17.28 5.22 0.35
N SER A 146 16.87 6.25 1.07
CA SER A 146 17.59 7.50 1.15
C SER A 146 18.85 7.28 1.98
N ASP A 147 19.87 6.66 1.40
CA ASP A 147 21.21 6.64 1.98
C ASP A 147 21.76 8.07 1.90
N ASN A 148 21.80 8.77 3.04
CA ASN A 148 22.46 10.05 3.33
C ASN A 148 23.02 10.81 2.09
N MET A 149 22.18 11.65 1.47
CA MET A 149 22.69 12.73 0.63
C MET A 149 23.35 13.77 1.55
N ASN A 150 24.68 13.77 1.59
CA ASN A 150 25.47 14.92 2.02
C ASN A 150 25.18 16.10 1.11
N GLU A 151 24.13 16.84 1.43
CA GLU A 151 23.80 18.10 0.79
C GLU A 151 24.56 19.23 1.50
N SER A 152 25.74 19.57 0.99
CA SER A 152 26.31 20.91 1.20
C SER A 152 27.26 21.31 0.07
N LYS A 153 26.66 22.07 -0.84
CA LYS A 153 27.19 23.27 -1.49
C LYS A 153 28.47 23.15 -2.32
N VAL A 154 28.27 23.06 -3.64
CA VAL A 154 29.06 23.87 -4.59
C VAL A 154 28.11 24.52 -5.60
N TYR A 155 27.46 25.60 -5.18
CA TYR A 155 26.95 26.63 -6.09
C TYR A 155 27.68 27.93 -5.79
N SER A 156 28.82 28.14 -6.45
CA SER A 156 29.39 29.47 -6.67
C SER A 156 30.55 29.39 -7.67
N SER A 157 30.23 29.37 -8.96
CA SER A 157 31.10 29.92 -10.00
C SER A 157 30.33 30.12 -11.30
N LEU A 158 29.61 31.24 -11.37
CA LEU A 158 29.19 31.88 -12.61
C LEU A 158 29.12 33.39 -12.35
N HIS A 159 30.27 33.99 -12.01
CA HIS A 159 30.52 35.38 -12.37
C HIS A 159 31.20 35.35 -13.74
N GLY A 160 30.39 35.49 -14.79
CA GLY A 160 30.89 35.73 -16.13
C GLY A 160 31.62 37.05 -16.15
N ALA A 161 32.94 36.98 -16.34
CA ALA A 161 33.77 38.11 -16.68
C ALA A 161 33.34 38.63 -18.07
N ALA A 162 32.96 39.91 -18.13
CA ALA A 162 32.80 40.61 -19.40
C ALA A 162 34.19 40.89 -20.00
N PRO A 163 34.48 40.54 -21.27
CA PRO A 163 35.70 40.96 -21.93
C PRO A 163 35.55 42.41 -22.44
N LYS A 164 36.58 43.21 -22.19
CA LYS A 164 36.84 44.48 -22.89
C LYS A 164 37.61 44.20 -24.18
N GLU A 165 37.17 44.74 -25.30
CA GLU A 165 37.94 45.08 -26.53
C GLU A 165 37.00 45.99 -27.36
N SER A 166 37.22 47.28 -27.63
CA SER A 166 38.32 48.09 -28.23
C SER A 166 38.46 47.96 -29.75
N ARG A 167 38.46 49.14 -30.42
CA ARG A 167 38.54 49.46 -31.89
C ARG A 167 37.23 49.32 -32.68
N VAL A 168 36.85 50.27 -33.55
CA VAL A 168 37.59 51.27 -34.35
C VAL A 168 36.99 52.66 -34.20
#